data_AF-A0A645ILN2-F1
#
_entry.id   AF-A0A645ILN2-F1
#
_cell.length_a   1.000
_cell.length_b   1.000
_cell.length_c   1.000
_cell.angle_alpha   90.00
_cell.angle_beta   90.00
_cell.angle_gamma   90.00
#
_symmetry.space_group_name_H-M   'P 1'
#
loop_
_entity.id
_entity.type
_entity.pdbx_description
1 polymer ?
#
loop_
_entity_poly.entity_id
_entity_poly.type
_entity_poly.pdbx_seq_one_letter_code
_entity_poly.pdbx_strand_id
1 'polypeptide(L)'
;MDQETAYVDVGSGLTEKDGTLVSSSAFNTAISGIGYLGYGVDEDGDPKSIVSIMNQLSQIFSRCDADSGDYASTQDQEDAERLTGKMEDALDTLTNNWTELDGKSSYLESNATRLTSMSDDLNEQILGIEQADLADAITDFSWAQYCYNAALKVGNSILSQSLIDYMD
;
A
#
# COMPACT_ATOMS: atom_id res chain seq x y z
N MET A 1 -2.47 -17.50 -21.28
CA MET A 1 -2.68 -16.03 -21.21
C MET A 1 -2.52 -15.64 -19.73
N ASP A 2 -1.42 -16.02 -19.07
CA ASP A 2 -1.46 -16.31 -17.61
C ASP A 2 -0.45 -15.58 -16.76
N GLN A 3 -0.20 -14.30 -17.05
CA GLN A 3 0.48 -13.41 -16.12
C GLN A 3 0.15 -11.98 -16.51
N GLU A 4 -1.07 -11.53 -16.19
CA GLU A 4 -1.29 -10.11 -16.07
C GLU A 4 -0.44 -9.62 -14.90
N THR A 5 0.42 -8.64 -15.18
CA THR A 5 1.21 -7.94 -14.18
C THR A 5 0.89 -6.46 -14.30
N ALA A 6 0.33 -5.90 -13.24
CA ALA A 6 0.01 -4.48 -13.15
C ALA A 6 0.89 -3.89 -12.07
N TYR A 7 2.02 -3.31 -12.47
CA TYR A 7 2.99 -2.75 -11.55
C TYR A 7 2.61 -1.32 -11.17
N VAL A 8 2.46 -1.07 -9.88
CA VAL A 8 2.20 0.26 -9.31
C VAL A 8 3.33 0.61 -8.35
N ASP A 9 3.86 1.83 -8.46
CA ASP A 9 4.80 2.35 -7.46
C ASP A 9 4.02 2.74 -6.21
N VAL A 10 4.42 2.15 -5.09
CA VAL A 10 3.83 2.43 -3.78
C VAL A 10 4.79 3.27 -2.92
N GLY A 11 5.77 3.94 -3.51
CA GLY A 11 6.73 4.78 -2.78
C GLY A 11 8.05 4.06 -2.47
N SER A 12 8.33 2.98 -3.18
CA SER A 12 9.63 2.29 -3.22
C SER A 12 10.58 2.88 -4.24
N GLY A 13 10.07 3.69 -5.18
CA GLY A 13 10.84 4.25 -6.27
C GLY A 13 11.03 3.19 -7.35
N LEU A 14 10.23 3.29 -8.42
CA LEU A 14 10.38 2.46 -9.61
C LEU A 14 11.83 2.41 -10.07
N THR A 15 12.42 1.22 -10.01
CA THR A 15 13.80 1.00 -10.46
C THR A 15 13.79 -0.02 -11.58
N GLU A 16 14.14 0.42 -12.78
CA GLU A 16 14.33 -0.46 -13.92
C GLU A 16 15.80 -0.82 -14.06
N LYS A 17 16.09 -2.10 -14.33
CA LYS A 17 17.42 -2.55 -14.71
C LYS A 17 17.34 -3.12 -16.12
N ASP A 18 18.11 -2.54 -17.04
CA ASP A 18 18.15 -2.97 -18.44
C ASP A 18 16.78 -3.02 -19.13
N GLY A 19 15.92 -2.03 -18.89
CA GLY A 19 14.59 -1.91 -19.51
C GLY A 19 13.56 -2.96 -19.05
N THR A 20 13.90 -3.76 -18.04
CA THR A 20 12.96 -4.66 -17.35
C THR A 20 12.72 -4.12 -15.95
N LEU A 21 11.44 -3.96 -15.60
CA LEU A 21 11.04 -3.50 -14.29
C LEU A 21 11.48 -4.50 -13.23
N VAL A 22 12.24 -4.06 -12.23
CA VAL A 22 12.55 -4.93 -11.10
C VAL A 22 11.25 -5.09 -10.32
N SER A 23 10.66 -6.30 -10.35
CA SER A 23 9.39 -6.63 -9.68
C SER A 23 9.42 -6.42 -8.17
N SER A 24 10.61 -6.28 -7.57
CA SER A 24 10.78 -5.89 -6.18
C SER A 24 10.68 -4.38 -5.93
N SER A 25 10.76 -3.55 -6.98
CA SER A 25 10.67 -2.09 -6.89
C SER A 25 9.27 -1.53 -7.14
N ALA A 26 8.37 -2.36 -7.68
CA ALA A 26 6.98 -2.00 -7.93
C ALA A 26 6.04 -3.11 -7.48
N PHE A 27 4.93 -2.71 -6.88
CA PHE A 27 3.96 -3.65 -6.35
C PHE A 27 3.07 -4.17 -7.49
N ASN A 28 3.02 -5.49 -7.67
CA ASN A 28 2.10 -6.09 -8.64
C ASN A 28 0.69 -6.18 -8.05
N THR A 29 -0.23 -5.36 -8.56
CA THR A 29 -1.64 -5.31 -8.16
C THR A 29 -2.51 -6.32 -8.92
N ALA A 30 -1.97 -6.99 -9.94
CA ALA A 30 -2.75 -7.96 -10.70
C ALA A 30 -2.97 -9.24 -9.86
N ILE A 31 -4.20 -9.39 -9.37
CA ILE A 31 -4.69 -10.63 -8.78
C ILE A 31 -5.41 -11.40 -9.88
N SER A 32 -4.75 -12.39 -10.47
CA SER A 32 -5.43 -13.26 -11.44
C SER A 32 -6.33 -14.25 -10.70
N GLY A 33 -7.65 -13.97 -10.68
CA GLY A 33 -8.65 -14.84 -10.06
C GLY A 33 -8.66 -16.26 -10.64
N ILE A 34 -8.28 -16.42 -11.91
CA ILE A 34 -8.12 -17.72 -12.57
C ILE A 34 -6.93 -18.50 -12.01
N GLY A 35 -5.84 -17.80 -11.64
CA GLY A 35 -4.70 -18.41 -10.94
C GLY A 35 -5.05 -18.82 -9.50
N TYR A 36 -5.95 -18.09 -8.84
CA TYR A 36 -6.42 -18.40 -7.48
C TYR A 36 -7.35 -19.61 -7.42
N LEU A 37 -8.28 -19.73 -8.37
CA LEU A 37 -9.30 -20.78 -8.37
C LEU A 37 -8.89 -22.06 -9.12
N GLY A 38 -7.71 -22.03 -9.75
CA GLY A 38 -7.21 -23.10 -10.61
C GLY A 38 -7.90 -23.11 -11.98
N TYR A 39 -7.12 -23.38 -13.03
CA TYR A 39 -7.61 -23.50 -14.39
C TYR A 39 -6.97 -24.70 -15.10
N GLY A 40 -7.68 -25.25 -16.07
CA GLY A 40 -7.21 -26.38 -16.88
C GLY A 40 -7.71 -27.74 -16.43
N VAL A 41 -7.20 -28.75 -17.13
CA VAL A 41 -7.53 -30.17 -16.96
C VAL A 41 -6.24 -30.90 -16.62
N ASP A 42 -6.28 -31.87 -15.71
CA ASP A 42 -5.14 -32.73 -15.44
C ASP A 42 -4.94 -33.83 -16.50
N GLU A 43 -3.91 -34.64 -16.31
CA GLU A 43 -3.56 -35.73 -17.23
C GLU A 43 -4.61 -36.85 -17.27
N ASP A 44 -5.47 -36.94 -16.24
CA ASP A 44 -6.56 -37.90 -16.14
C ASP A 44 -7.86 -37.40 -16.79
N GLY A 45 -7.92 -36.13 -17.19
CA GLY A 45 -9.12 -35.50 -17.75
C GLY A 45 -10.02 -34.82 -16.71
N ASP A 46 -9.61 -34.77 -15.45
CA ASP A 46 -10.37 -34.12 -14.38
C ASP A 46 -10.02 -32.62 -14.31
N PRO A 47 -11.00 -31.75 -13.99
CA PRO A 47 -10.77 -30.31 -13.94
C PRO A 47 -9.94 -29.93 -12.71
N LYS A 48 -8.97 -29.02 -12.87
CA LYS A 48 -8.17 -28.45 -11.75
C LYS A 48 -8.84 -27.28 -11.04
N SER A 49 -9.97 -26.81 -11.54
CA SER A 49 -10.70 -25.70 -10.94
C SER A 49 -11.59 -26.21 -9.80
N ILE A 50 -11.48 -25.60 -8.61
CA ILE A 50 -12.26 -25.97 -7.41
C ILE A 50 -13.76 -26.03 -7.73
N VAL A 51 -14.27 -25.05 -8.48
CA VAL A 51 -15.70 -24.97 -8.85
C VAL A 51 -16.12 -26.14 -9.73
N SER A 52 -15.25 -26.57 -10.63
CA SER A 52 -15.54 -27.69 -11.54
C SER A 52 -15.45 -29.04 -10.82
N ILE A 53 -14.48 -29.21 -9.92
CA ILE A 53 -14.38 -30.39 -9.04
C ILE A 53 -15.62 -30.50 -8.16
N MET A 54 -16.03 -29.40 -7.52
CA MET A 54 -17.25 -29.35 -6.71
C MET A 54 -18.51 -29.70 -7.52
N ASN A 55 -18.61 -29.24 -8.77
CA ASN A 55 -19.75 -29.56 -9.63
C ASN A 55 -19.78 -31.06 -10.01
N GLN A 56 -18.62 -31.68 -10.23
CA GLN A 56 -18.54 -33.12 -10.52
C GLN A 56 -18.84 -33.97 -9.28
N LEU A 57 -18.30 -33.60 -8.12
CA LEU A 57 -18.65 -34.21 -6.83
C LEU A 57 -20.16 -34.08 -6.53
N SER A 58 -20.75 -32.90 -6.76
CA SER A 58 -22.19 -32.70 -6.58
C SER A 58 -23.02 -33.61 -7.49
N GLN A 59 -22.57 -33.85 -8.73
CA GLN A 59 -23.25 -34.76 -9.64
C GLN A 59 -23.13 -36.22 -9.17
N ILE A 60 -21.98 -36.64 -8.65
CA ILE A 60 -21.81 -37.97 -8.07
C ILE A 60 -22.72 -38.15 -6.86
N PHE A 61 -22.69 -37.21 -5.91
CA PHE A 61 -23.54 -37.26 -4.72
C PHE A 61 -25.03 -37.16 -5.03
N SER A 62 -25.42 -36.46 -6.12
CA SER A 62 -26.82 -36.42 -6.55
C SER A 62 -27.34 -37.76 -7.09
N ARG A 63 -26.43 -38.68 -7.47
CA ARG A 63 -26.78 -40.03 -7.92
C ARG A 63 -26.84 -41.03 -6.77
N CYS A 64 -26.31 -40.70 -5.59
CA CYS A 64 -26.36 -41.58 -4.44
C CYS A 64 -27.81 -41.83 -3.99
N ASP A 65 -28.03 -43.01 -3.41
CA ASP A 65 -29.33 -43.36 -2.87
C ASP A 65 -29.66 -42.49 -1.65
N ALA A 66 -30.83 -41.84 -1.67
CA ALA A 66 -31.20 -40.87 -0.65
C ALA A 66 -31.57 -41.52 0.70
N ASP A 67 -31.90 -42.81 0.71
CA ASP A 67 -32.35 -43.53 1.90
C ASP A 67 -31.22 -44.36 2.54
N SER A 68 -30.33 -44.96 1.74
CA SER A 68 -29.20 -45.75 2.24
C SER A 68 -27.87 -44.98 2.29
N GLY A 69 -27.73 -43.90 1.51
CA GLY A 69 -26.48 -43.17 1.35
C GLY A 69 -25.42 -43.90 0.52
N ASP A 70 -25.78 -45.03 -0.11
CA ASP A 70 -24.87 -45.79 -0.95
C ASP A 70 -24.61 -45.06 -2.28
N TYR A 71 -23.38 -45.18 -2.77
CA TYR A 71 -23.02 -44.71 -4.10
C TYR A 71 -23.74 -45.52 -5.17
N ALA A 72 -24.12 -44.86 -6.28
CA ALA A 72 -24.81 -45.52 -7.39
C ALA A 72 -23.96 -46.63 -8.04
N SER A 73 -22.64 -46.55 -7.93
CA SER A 73 -21.72 -47.58 -8.40
C SER A 73 -20.40 -47.56 -7.61
N THR A 74 -19.65 -48.67 -7.64
CA THR A 74 -18.28 -48.73 -7.08
C THR A 74 -17.34 -47.73 -7.79
N GLN A 75 -17.59 -47.46 -9.06
CA GLN A 75 -16.83 -46.48 -9.84
C GLN A 75 -17.13 -45.03 -9.38
N ASP A 76 -18.38 -44.71 -9.05
CA ASP A 76 -18.75 -43.41 -8.48
C ASP A 76 -18.07 -43.18 -7.12
N GLN A 77 -17.88 -44.23 -6.32
CA GLN A 77 -17.13 -44.15 -5.07
C GLN A 77 -15.65 -43.84 -5.31
N GLU A 78 -15.00 -44.57 -6.23
CA GLU A 78 -13.59 -44.34 -6.58
C GLU A 78 -13.39 -42.93 -7.19
N ASP A 79 -14.30 -42.47 -8.04
CA ASP A 79 -14.28 -41.13 -8.62
C ASP A 79 -14.51 -40.05 -7.56
N ALA A 80 -15.39 -40.27 -6.57
CA ALA A 80 -15.62 -39.35 -5.46
C ALA A 80 -14.39 -39.24 -4.54
N GLU A 81 -13.74 -40.36 -4.19
CA GLU A 81 -12.52 -40.36 -3.40
C GLU A 81 -11.38 -39.64 -4.14
N ARG A 82 -11.21 -39.90 -5.44
CA ARG A 82 -10.21 -39.21 -6.28
C ARG A 82 -10.47 -37.71 -6.36
N LEU A 83 -11.71 -37.29 -6.65
CA LEU A 83 -12.07 -35.89 -6.78
C LEU A 83 -11.99 -35.15 -5.44
N THR A 84 -12.26 -35.82 -4.33
CA THR A 84 -12.10 -35.24 -2.98
C THR A 84 -10.62 -34.96 -2.67
N GLY A 85 -9.71 -35.89 -2.98
CA GLY A 85 -8.27 -35.63 -2.85
C GLY A 85 -7.79 -34.48 -3.73
N LYS A 86 -8.25 -34.41 -4.99
CA LYS A 86 -7.96 -33.28 -5.89
C LYS A 86 -8.55 -31.96 -5.38
N MET A 87 -9.69 -32.00 -4.68
CA MET A 87 -10.28 -30.83 -4.03
C MET A 87 -9.44 -30.35 -2.85
N GLU A 88 -8.91 -31.26 -2.02
CA GLU A 88 -7.98 -30.93 -0.93
C GLU A 88 -6.72 -30.24 -1.48
N ASP A 89 -6.09 -30.79 -2.52
CA ASP A 89 -4.91 -30.19 -3.16
C ASP A 89 -5.21 -28.77 -3.71
N ALA A 90 -6.39 -28.58 -4.29
CA ALA A 90 -6.82 -27.29 -4.81
C ALA A 90 -7.10 -26.28 -3.69
N LEU A 91 -7.65 -26.72 -2.55
CA LEU A 91 -7.86 -25.90 -1.36
C LEU A 91 -6.53 -25.52 -0.69
N ASP A 92 -5.55 -26.41 -0.65
CA ASP A 92 -4.20 -26.12 -0.16
C ASP A 92 -3.53 -25.05 -1.03
N THR A 93 -3.65 -25.18 -2.35
CA THR A 93 -3.16 -24.17 -3.29
C THR A 93 -3.83 -22.81 -3.07
N LEU A 94 -5.15 -22.79 -2.89
CA LEU A 94 -5.91 -21.58 -2.58
C LEU A 94 -5.44 -20.94 -1.27
N THR A 95 -5.21 -21.75 -0.25
CA THR A 95 -4.74 -21.30 1.07
C THR A 95 -3.36 -20.67 0.98
N ASN A 96 -2.42 -21.30 0.24
CA ASN A 96 -1.09 -20.75 0.01
C ASN A 96 -1.15 -19.39 -0.73
N ASN A 97 -1.97 -19.31 -1.78
CA ASN A 97 -2.19 -18.07 -2.51
C ASN A 97 -2.83 -16.98 -1.62
N TRP A 98 -3.74 -17.36 -0.72
CA TRP A 98 -4.34 -16.44 0.25
C TRP A 98 -3.29 -15.92 1.25
N THR A 99 -2.42 -16.77 1.78
CA THR A 99 -1.31 -16.34 2.64
C THR A 99 -0.36 -15.39 1.93
N GLU A 100 -0.07 -15.62 0.64
CA GLU A 100 0.74 -14.69 -0.15
C GLU A 100 0.04 -13.33 -0.32
N LEU A 101 -1.28 -13.32 -0.57
CA LEU A 101 -2.09 -12.11 -0.66
C LEU A 101 -2.06 -11.31 0.65
N ASP A 102 -2.22 -12.01 1.77
CA ASP A 102 -2.22 -11.42 3.11
C ASP A 102 -0.88 -10.75 3.43
N GLY A 103 0.23 -11.42 3.09
CA GLY A 103 1.57 -10.83 3.20
C GLY A 103 1.74 -9.57 2.34
N LYS A 104 1.23 -9.60 1.10
CA LYS A 104 1.22 -8.44 0.19
C LYS A 104 0.36 -7.29 0.74
N SER A 105 -0.81 -7.58 1.30
CA SER A 105 -1.70 -6.59 1.92
C SER A 105 -1.04 -5.95 3.14
N SER A 106 -0.44 -6.76 4.02
CA SER A 106 0.29 -6.30 5.20
C SER A 106 1.44 -5.35 4.83
N TYR A 107 2.16 -5.65 3.75
CA TYR A 107 3.20 -4.76 3.22
C TYR A 107 2.63 -3.41 2.77
N LEU A 108 1.52 -3.41 2.01
CA LEU A 108 0.86 -2.18 1.57
C LEU A 108 0.37 -1.33 2.74
N GLU A 109 -0.25 -1.95 3.75
CA GLU A 109 -0.75 -1.26 4.93
C GLU A 109 0.39 -0.62 5.73
N SER A 110 1.46 -1.38 6.01
CA SER A 110 2.64 -0.86 6.70
C SER A 110 3.28 0.32 5.95
N ASN A 111 3.37 0.20 4.63
CA ASN A 111 3.95 1.26 3.82
C ASN A 111 3.03 2.50 3.74
N ALA A 112 1.71 2.33 3.71
CA ALA A 112 0.76 3.44 3.82
C ALA A 112 0.91 4.17 5.17
N THR A 113 1.00 3.45 6.28
CA THR A 113 1.26 4.05 7.60
C THR A 113 2.55 4.86 7.60
N ARG A 114 3.63 4.31 7.04
CA ARG A 114 4.94 4.98 6.97
C ARG A 114 4.88 6.27 6.16
N LEU A 115 4.20 6.26 5.01
CA LEU A 115 4.03 7.45 4.17
C LEU A 115 3.19 8.52 4.85
N THR A 116 2.13 8.12 5.56
CA THR A 116 1.31 9.05 6.36
C THR A 116 2.13 9.69 7.47
N SER A 117 2.86 8.91 8.26
CA SER A 117 3.73 9.47 9.31
C SER A 117 4.78 10.42 8.76
N MET A 118 5.42 10.06 7.63
CA MET A 118 6.38 10.96 6.98
C MET A 118 5.73 12.26 6.48
N SER A 119 4.50 12.19 5.98
CA SER A 119 3.72 13.39 5.61
C SER A 119 3.41 14.27 6.82
N ASP A 120 3.01 13.68 7.94
CA ASP A 120 2.73 14.41 9.18
C ASP A 120 3.99 15.07 9.73
N ASP A 121 5.11 14.34 9.79
CA ASP A 121 6.41 14.86 10.22
C ASP A 121 6.90 16.01 9.33
N LEU A 122 6.70 15.90 8.00
CA LEU A 122 7.05 16.97 7.07
C LEU A 122 6.15 18.20 7.25
N ASN A 123 4.86 18.02 7.47
CA ASN A 123 3.94 19.12 7.76
C ASN A 123 4.32 19.83 9.07
N GLU A 124 4.67 19.08 10.12
CA GLU A 124 5.14 19.65 11.38
C GLU A 124 6.44 20.43 11.20
N GLN A 125 7.40 19.90 10.44
CA GLN A 125 8.63 20.62 10.11
C GLN A 125 8.38 21.88 9.28
N ILE A 126 7.50 21.82 8.27
CA ILE A 126 7.12 22.99 7.48
C ILE A 126 6.50 24.04 8.39
N LEU A 127 5.55 23.65 9.25
CA LEU A 127 4.93 24.58 10.20
C LEU A 127 5.97 25.14 11.19
N GLY A 128 6.93 24.34 11.65
CA GLY A 128 8.02 24.80 12.53
C GLY A 128 9.01 25.75 11.85
N ILE A 129 9.16 25.68 10.53
CA ILE A 129 10.01 26.60 9.75
C ILE A 129 9.24 27.85 9.31
N GLU A 130 7.99 27.69 8.85
CA GLU A 130 7.16 28.78 8.34
C GLU A 130 6.55 29.63 9.45
N GLN A 131 6.23 29.04 10.61
CA GLN A 131 5.83 29.81 11.78
C GLN A 131 7.08 30.44 12.40
N ALA A 132 7.33 31.71 12.05
CA ALA A 132 8.17 32.55 12.88
C ALA A 132 7.64 32.49 14.32
N ASP A 133 8.51 32.22 15.29
CA ASP A 133 8.13 32.36 16.70
C ASP A 133 7.66 33.79 16.89
N LEU A 134 6.33 33.97 17.02
CA LEU A 134 5.71 35.28 17.10
C LEU A 134 6.26 36.06 18.30
N ALA A 135 6.66 35.40 19.38
CA ALA A 135 7.23 36.07 20.54
C ALA A 135 8.62 36.64 20.22
N ASP A 136 9.49 35.86 19.57
CA ASP A 136 10.82 36.33 19.15
C ASP A 136 10.71 37.37 18.04
N ALA A 137 9.86 37.15 17.03
CA ALA A 137 9.62 38.12 15.96
C ALA A 137 9.05 39.45 16.49
N ILE A 138 8.14 39.41 17.46
CA ILE A 138 7.61 40.62 18.12
C ILE A 138 8.70 41.29 18.97
N THR A 139 9.52 40.52 19.67
CA THR A 139 10.60 41.05 20.51
C THR A 139 11.67 41.73 19.66
N ASP A 140 12.12 41.08 18.59
CA ASP A 140 13.07 41.64 17.62
C ASP A 140 12.51 42.88 16.93
N PHE A 141 11.23 42.87 16.54
CA PHE A 141 10.57 44.05 15.99
C PHE A 141 10.49 45.19 17.01
N SER A 142 10.17 44.90 18.27
CA SER A 142 10.13 45.89 19.35
C SER A 142 11.51 46.50 19.62
N TRP A 143 12.57 45.68 19.64
CA TRP A 143 13.95 46.15 19.76
C TRP A 143 14.38 47.00 18.55
N ALA A 144 14.04 46.58 17.33
CA ALA A 144 14.31 47.35 16.13
C ALA A 144 13.58 48.71 16.17
N GLN A 145 12.33 48.75 16.63
CA GLN A 145 11.57 49.99 16.79
C GLN A 145 12.16 50.90 17.88
N TYR A 146 12.61 50.34 19.00
CA TYR A 146 13.28 51.08 20.05
C TYR A 146 14.60 51.70 19.57
N CYS A 147 15.44 50.91 18.90
CA CYS A 147 16.70 51.36 18.31
C CYS A 147 16.46 52.43 17.23
N TYR A 148 15.44 52.27 16.39
CA TYR A 148 15.07 53.26 15.38
C TYR A 148 14.65 54.60 16.00
N ASN A 149 13.78 54.56 17.02
CA ASN A 149 13.35 55.76 17.73
C ASN A 149 14.52 56.43 18.47
N ALA A 150 15.42 55.65 19.06
CA ALA A 150 16.62 56.16 19.70
C ALA A 150 17.57 56.83 18.68
N ALA A 151 17.79 56.19 17.53
CA ALA A 151 18.60 56.73 16.44
C ALA A 151 17.99 58.02 15.86
N LEU A 152 16.67 58.09 15.68
CA LEU A 152 15.97 59.32 15.28
C LEU A 152 16.16 60.45 16.30
N LYS A 153 16.08 60.14 17.59
CA LYS A 153 16.25 61.13 18.66
C LYS A 153 17.69 61.65 18.73
N VAL A 154 18.67 60.76 18.63
CA VAL A 154 20.09 61.11 18.60
C VAL A 154 20.44 61.86 17.31
N GLY A 155 19.96 61.40 16.17
CA GLY A 155 20.14 62.05 14.87
C GLY A 155 19.60 63.49 14.87
N ASN A 156 18.39 63.71 15.40
CA ASN A 156 17.83 65.04 15.56
C ASN A 156 18.67 65.92 16.51
N SER A 157 19.17 65.36 17.61
CA SER A 157 20.00 66.09 18.57
C SER A 157 21.36 66.51 17.98
N ILE A 158 22.01 65.64 17.21
CA ILE A 158 23.29 65.92 16.54
C ILE A 158 23.10 66.93 15.41
N LEU A 159 22.03 66.80 14.61
CA LEU A 159 21.71 67.75 13.54
C LEU A 159 21.35 69.14 14.08
N SER A 160 20.61 69.25 15.18
CA SER A 160 20.26 70.56 15.77
C SER A 160 21.47 71.25 16.42
N GLN A 161 22.37 70.50 17.04
CA GLN A 161 23.53 71.07 17.74
C GLN A 161 24.65 71.44 16.76
N SER A 162 24.86 70.65 15.70
CA SER A 162 25.82 70.97 14.63
C SER A 162 25.38 72.12 13.72
N LEU A 163 24.08 72.36 13.53
CA LEU A 163 23.59 73.52 12.77
C LEU A 163 23.80 74.83 13.54
N ILE A 164 23.60 74.83 14.87
CA ILE A 164 23.83 76.01 15.72
C ILE A 164 25.33 76.31 15.83
N ASP A 165 26.19 75.30 15.93
CA ASP A 165 27.66 75.46 15.99
C ASP A 165 28.28 75.89 14.64
N TYR A 166 27.54 75.82 13.54
CA TYR A 166 27.94 76.34 12.22
C TYR A 166 27.32 77.71 11.90
N MET A 167 26.45 78.24 12.78
CA MET A 167 25.74 79.52 12.60
C MET A 167 26.22 80.66 13.53
N ASP A 168 27.09 80.37 14.52
CA ASP A 168 27.87 81.37 15.27
C ASP A 168 29.25 81.63 14.60
#